data_AF-A0A703XNH5-F1
#
_entry.id   AF-A0A703XNH5-F1
#
_cell.length_a   1.000
_cell.length_b   1.000
_cell.length_c   1.000
_cell.angle_alpha   90.00
_cell.angle_beta   90.00
_cell.angle_gamma   90.00
#
_symmetry.space_group_name_H-M   'P 1'
#
loop_
_entity.id
_entity.type
_entity.pdbx_description
1 polymer ?
#
loop_
_entity_poly.entity_id
_entity_poly.type
_entity_poly.pdbx_seq_one_letter_code
_entity_poly.pdbx_strand_id
1 'polypeptide(L)'
;MKKITLALSAVCLLFTLNHSANALVSSPSTLNPGTNVAKLAEQAPVHWVSVAQIENSLTGRPPMAVGFDIDDTVLFSSPGFWRGKKTYSPDSDDYLKNPAFWEKMNNGWDEFSIPKEVARQLIDMHVRR
;
A
#
# COMPACT_ATOMS: atom_id res chain seq x y z
N MET A 1 36.39 -46.33 -2.54
CA MET A 1 35.26 -45.79 -1.75
C MET A 1 34.97 -44.31 -2.07
N LYS A 2 35.91 -43.37 -1.92
CA LYS A 2 35.70 -41.93 -2.20
C LYS A 2 35.09 -41.59 -3.58
N LYS A 3 35.52 -42.28 -4.65
CA LYS A 3 35.00 -42.06 -6.02
C LYS A 3 33.53 -42.48 -6.20
N ILE A 4 33.11 -43.53 -5.48
CA ILE A 4 31.72 -44.02 -5.50
C ILE A 4 30.82 -43.07 -4.72
N THR A 5 31.29 -42.58 -3.57
CA THR A 5 30.57 -41.57 -2.79
C THR A 5 30.39 -40.27 -3.56
N LEU A 6 31.42 -39.81 -4.29
CA LEU A 6 31.31 -38.62 -5.14
C LEU A 6 30.32 -38.79 -6.29
N ALA A 7 30.33 -39.96 -6.94
CA ALA A 7 29.40 -40.27 -8.02
C ALA A 7 27.95 -40.32 -7.52
N LEU A 8 27.71 -40.90 -6.34
CA LEU A 8 26.38 -40.95 -5.73
C LEU A 8 25.88 -39.55 -5.34
N SER A 9 26.75 -38.71 -4.77
CA SER A 9 26.42 -37.32 -4.44
C SER A 9 26.10 -36.48 -5.68
N ALA A 10 26.83 -36.69 -6.80
CA ALA A 10 26.55 -36.01 -8.06
C ALA A 10 25.19 -36.43 -8.65
N VAL A 11 24.84 -37.72 -8.56
CA VAL A 11 23.54 -38.23 -9.00
C VAL A 11 22.40 -37.65 -8.14
N CYS A 12 22.56 -37.60 -6.82
CA CYS A 12 21.56 -36.97 -5.94
C CYS A 12 21.37 -35.48 -6.25
N LEU A 13 22.44 -34.74 -6.60
CA LEU A 13 22.33 -33.34 -7.00
C LEU A 13 21.51 -33.17 -8.30
N LEU A 14 21.70 -34.06 -9.27
CA LEU A 14 20.98 -34.03 -10.56
C LEU A 14 19.46 -34.26 -10.39
N PHE A 15 19.03 -35.02 -9.39
CA PHE A 15 17.60 -35.24 -9.11
C PHE A 15 16.93 -34.08 -8.35
N THR A 16 17.70 -33.24 -7.64
CA THR A 16 17.13 -32.09 -6.90
C THR A 16 16.96 -30.83 -7.76
N LEU A 17 17.66 -30.75 -8.90
CA LEU A 17 17.60 -29.60 -9.82
C LEU A 17 16.48 -29.68 -10.87
N ASN A 18 15.70 -30.77 -10.89
CA ASN A 18 14.61 -31.01 -11.85
C ASN A 18 13.22 -30.61 -11.31
N HIS A 19 13.15 -29.65 -10.38
CA HIS A 19 11.86 -29.04 -10.05
C HIS A 19 11.55 -27.96 -11.09
N SER A 20 10.67 -28.30 -12.04
CA SER A 20 10.03 -27.29 -12.88
C SER A 20 9.25 -26.34 -11.96
N ALA A 21 9.76 -25.12 -11.81
CA ALA A 21 8.98 -24.04 -11.21
C ALA A 21 7.80 -23.76 -12.15
N ASN A 22 6.63 -24.31 -11.84
CA ASN A 22 5.40 -23.90 -12.49
C ASN A 22 5.13 -22.46 -12.03
N ALA A 23 5.47 -21.49 -12.87
CA ALA A 23 4.99 -20.13 -12.70
C ALA A 23 3.46 -20.21 -12.68
N LEU A 24 2.85 -19.78 -11.57
CA LEU A 24 1.41 -19.58 -11.50
C LEU A 24 1.06 -18.41 -12.43
N VAL A 25 0.82 -18.70 -13.71
CA VAL A 25 0.29 -17.72 -14.65
C VAL A 25 -1.14 -17.42 -14.20
N SER A 26 -1.42 -16.15 -13.94
CA SER A 26 -2.76 -15.64 -13.69
C SER A 26 -3.68 -16.15 -14.80
N SER A 27 -4.67 -16.98 -14.47
CA SER A 27 -5.64 -17.42 -15.47
C SER A 27 -6.38 -16.18 -15.99
N PRO A 28 -6.55 -16.03 -17.32
CA PRO A 28 -7.26 -14.91 -17.87
C PRO A 28 -8.68 -14.86 -17.29
N SER A 29 -9.14 -13.66 -16.96
CA SER A 29 -10.50 -13.45 -16.48
C SER A 29 -11.51 -13.91 -17.53
N THR A 30 -12.67 -14.40 -17.08
CA THR A 30 -13.75 -14.81 -17.97
C THR A 30 -14.27 -13.62 -18.81
N LEU A 31 -14.56 -13.85 -20.10
CA LEU A 31 -15.02 -12.80 -21.03
C LEU A 31 -16.35 -12.15 -20.58
N ASN A 32 -17.25 -12.94 -20.02
CA ASN A 32 -18.54 -12.50 -19.49
C ASN A 32 -18.69 -13.00 -18.05
N PRO A 33 -18.13 -12.29 -17.05
CA PRO A 33 -18.07 -12.80 -15.68
C PRO A 33 -19.44 -12.87 -14.99
N GLY A 34 -20.39 -12.04 -15.42
CA GLY A 34 -21.71 -11.91 -14.76
C GLY A 34 -21.60 -11.52 -13.28
N THR A 35 -22.75 -11.40 -12.62
CA THR A 35 -22.83 -11.27 -11.15
C THR A 35 -24.18 -11.78 -10.66
N ASN A 36 -24.38 -11.84 -9.34
CA ASN A 36 -25.66 -12.19 -8.72
C ASN A 36 -25.97 -11.24 -7.55
N VAL A 37 -27.20 -11.28 -7.05
CA VAL A 37 -27.65 -10.38 -5.99
C VAL A 37 -26.88 -10.59 -4.67
N ALA A 38 -26.39 -11.81 -4.39
CA ALA A 38 -25.60 -12.08 -3.19
C ALA A 38 -24.27 -11.32 -3.23
N LYS A 39 -23.57 -11.33 -4.38
CA LYS A 39 -22.33 -10.56 -4.59
C LYS A 39 -22.58 -9.04 -4.58
N LEU A 40 -23.72 -8.59 -5.10
CA LEU A 40 -24.06 -7.16 -5.09
C LEU A 40 -24.41 -6.65 -3.68
N ALA A 41 -25.04 -7.49 -2.86
CA ALA A 41 -25.43 -7.17 -1.48
C ALA A 41 -24.34 -7.54 -0.45
N GLU A 42 -23.24 -8.16 -0.88
CA GLU A 42 -22.14 -8.52 0.00
C GLU A 42 -21.59 -7.27 0.68
N GLN A 43 -21.47 -7.32 2.00
CA GLN A 43 -20.87 -6.27 2.82
C GLN A 43 -19.78 -6.90 3.66
N ALA A 44 -18.57 -6.34 3.58
CA ALA A 44 -17.52 -6.72 4.51
C ALA A 44 -17.89 -6.25 5.93
N PRO A 45 -17.54 -7.01 6.99
CA PRO A 45 -17.86 -6.66 8.38
C PRO A 45 -16.95 -5.54 8.88
N VAL A 46 -17.12 -4.33 8.36
CA VAL A 46 -16.33 -3.15 8.66
C VAL A 46 -17.12 -2.23 9.58
N HIS A 47 -16.46 -1.70 10.60
CA HIS A 47 -17.03 -0.66 11.46
C HIS A 47 -16.90 0.71 10.79
N TRP A 48 -17.82 1.02 9.89
CA TRP A 48 -17.90 2.32 9.23
C TRP A 48 -18.33 3.41 10.21
N VAL A 49 -17.58 4.51 10.26
CA VAL A 49 -17.89 5.70 11.07
C VAL A 49 -17.81 6.97 10.22
N SER A 50 -18.65 7.95 10.54
CA SER A 50 -18.59 9.30 9.97
C SER A 50 -17.83 10.28 10.87
N VAL A 51 -17.40 11.41 10.33
CA VAL A 51 -16.79 12.50 11.11
C VAL A 51 -17.73 12.98 12.23
N ALA A 52 -19.03 13.08 11.95
CA ALA A 52 -20.03 13.47 12.95
C ALA A 52 -20.15 12.43 14.09
N GLN A 53 -20.04 11.13 13.79
CA GLN A 53 -20.03 10.09 14.82
C GLN A 53 -18.76 10.14 15.67
N ILE A 54 -17.60 10.43 15.06
CA ILE A 54 -16.35 10.65 15.78
C ILE A 54 -16.49 11.86 16.71
N GLU A 55 -16.94 13.01 16.21
CA GLU A 55 -17.16 14.23 17.02
C GLU A 55 -18.07 13.94 18.22
N ASN A 56 -19.22 13.30 17.97
CA ASN A 56 -20.17 12.95 19.02
C ASN A 56 -19.55 12.03 20.08
N SER A 57 -18.71 11.06 19.70
CA SER A 57 -18.02 10.17 20.63
C SER A 57 -17.00 10.87 21.54
N LEU A 58 -16.59 12.09 21.16
CA LEU A 58 -15.64 12.93 21.89
C LEU A 58 -16.32 14.05 22.70
N THR A 59 -17.66 14.13 22.69
CA THR A 59 -18.42 15.11 23.47
C THR A 59 -18.07 15.03 24.95
N GLY A 60 -17.80 16.19 25.56
CA GLY A 60 -17.45 16.31 26.98
C GLY A 60 -16.01 15.90 27.33
N ARG A 61 -15.22 15.42 26.35
CA ARG A 61 -13.78 15.17 26.56
C ARG A 61 -13.00 16.48 26.45
N PRO A 62 -12.08 16.77 27.39
CA PRO A 62 -11.24 17.97 27.31
C PRO A 62 -10.32 17.95 26.08
N PRO A 63 -9.72 19.10 25.72
CA PRO A 63 -8.72 19.17 24.66
C PRO A 63 -7.62 18.13 24.86
N MET A 64 -7.20 17.49 23.76
CA MET A 64 -6.19 16.44 23.76
C MET A 64 -5.37 16.49 22.47
N ALA A 65 -4.15 15.96 22.53
CA ALA A 65 -3.34 15.78 21.33
C ALA A 65 -3.95 14.70 20.43
N VAL A 66 -3.99 14.99 19.12
CA VAL A 66 -4.37 14.05 18.06
C VAL A 66 -3.32 14.11 16.95
N GLY A 67 -3.17 13.01 16.22
CA GLY A 67 -2.18 12.88 15.14
C GLY A 67 -2.83 12.47 13.83
N PHE A 68 -2.28 12.97 12.73
CA PHE A 68 -2.64 12.58 11.39
C PHE A 68 -1.40 12.06 10.69
N ASP A 69 -1.50 10.89 10.08
CA ASP A 69 -0.60 10.52 8.99
C ASP A 69 -0.83 11.47 7.79
N ILE A 70 0.13 11.57 6.87
CA ILE A 70 0.09 12.53 5.77
C ILE A 70 -0.31 11.86 4.46
N ASP A 71 0.51 10.93 3.99
CA ASP A 71 0.42 10.34 2.66
C ASP A 71 -0.80 9.43 2.52
N ASP A 72 -1.69 9.78 1.58
CA ASP A 72 -3.01 9.16 1.38
C ASP A 72 -3.93 9.17 2.62
N THR A 73 -3.58 9.91 3.67
CA THR A 73 -4.45 10.20 4.82
C THR A 73 -5.01 11.62 4.71
N VAL A 74 -4.15 12.65 4.65
CA VAL A 74 -4.58 14.06 4.48
C VAL A 74 -4.27 14.62 3.10
N LEU A 75 -3.25 14.10 2.42
CA LEU A 75 -2.86 14.49 1.08
C LEU A 75 -2.89 13.27 0.15
N PHE A 76 -3.48 13.44 -1.04
CA PHE A 76 -3.17 12.56 -2.16
C PHE A 76 -1.82 12.99 -2.74
N SER A 77 -0.73 12.42 -2.22
CA SER A 77 0.66 12.80 -2.51
C SER A 77 1.34 11.93 -3.57
N SER A 78 0.64 10.92 -4.08
CA SER A 78 1.06 10.05 -5.18
C SER A 78 1.74 10.78 -6.37
N PRO A 79 1.36 12.02 -6.78
CA PRO A 79 2.09 12.74 -7.83
C PRO A 79 3.59 12.90 -7.57
N GLY A 80 3.98 13.27 -6.34
CA GLY A 80 5.39 13.42 -5.94
C GLY A 80 6.11 12.08 -5.91
N PHE A 81 5.50 11.04 -5.34
CA PHE A 81 6.05 9.68 -5.29
C PHE A 81 6.21 9.06 -6.68
N TRP A 82 5.22 9.22 -7.55
CA TRP A 82 5.28 8.75 -8.94
C TRP A 82 6.40 9.44 -9.73
N ARG A 83 6.55 10.77 -9.56
CA ARG A 83 7.67 11.51 -10.14
C ARG A 83 9.00 11.02 -9.57
N GLY A 84 9.07 10.80 -8.26
CA GLY A 84 10.23 10.27 -7.54
C GLY A 84 10.71 8.94 -8.09
N LYS A 85 9.81 7.94 -8.17
CA LYS A 85 10.12 6.62 -8.71
C LYS A 85 10.70 6.70 -10.12
N LYS A 86 10.02 7.40 -11.04
CA LYS A 86 10.51 7.58 -12.42
C LYS A 86 11.83 8.34 -12.54
N THR A 87 12.18 9.17 -11.55
CA THR A 87 13.39 9.99 -11.59
C THR A 87 14.60 9.26 -10.98
N TYR A 88 14.40 8.55 -9.87
CA TYR A 88 15.49 8.02 -9.05
C TYR A 88 15.62 6.49 -9.08
N SER A 89 14.54 5.75 -9.34
CA SER A 89 14.59 4.29 -9.45
C SER A 89 13.41 3.75 -10.29
N PRO A 90 13.44 3.89 -11.63
CA PRO A 90 12.30 3.50 -12.48
C PRO A 90 11.88 2.04 -12.31
N ASP A 91 12.85 1.16 -12.05
CA ASP A 91 12.67 -0.29 -12.01
C ASP A 91 12.73 -0.87 -10.58
N SER A 92 12.80 -0.02 -9.54
CA SER A 92 12.83 -0.46 -8.14
C SER A 92 12.16 0.55 -7.21
N ASP A 93 12.08 0.23 -5.91
CA ASP A 93 11.58 1.14 -4.88
C ASP A 93 12.71 1.83 -4.10
N ASP A 94 13.94 1.80 -4.62
CA ASP A 94 15.12 2.36 -3.93
C ASP A 94 15.05 3.89 -3.77
N TYR A 95 14.24 4.58 -4.58
CA TYR A 95 13.97 6.01 -4.40
C TYR A 95 13.44 6.34 -2.99
N LEU A 96 12.72 5.42 -2.35
CA LEU A 96 12.22 5.61 -0.98
C LEU A 96 13.33 5.65 0.07
N LYS A 97 14.53 5.18 -0.26
CA LYS A 97 15.73 5.26 0.59
C LYS A 97 16.70 6.34 0.12
N ASN A 98 16.37 7.05 -0.97
CA ASN A 98 17.25 8.05 -1.57
C ASN A 98 17.03 9.42 -0.92
N PRO A 99 18.04 10.03 -0.26
CA PRO A 99 17.89 11.34 0.38
C PRO A 99 17.56 12.46 -0.62
N ALA A 100 18.02 12.36 -1.88
CA ALA A 100 17.70 13.36 -2.89
C ALA A 100 16.23 13.34 -3.31
N PHE A 101 15.56 12.18 -3.23
CA PHE A 101 14.12 12.09 -3.39
C PHE A 101 13.40 12.83 -2.26
N TRP A 102 13.75 12.52 -1.01
CA TRP A 102 13.12 13.14 0.16
C TRP A 102 13.33 14.65 0.22
N GLU A 103 14.49 15.14 -0.22
CA GLU A 103 14.73 16.57 -0.34
C GLU A 103 13.73 17.25 -1.30
N LYS A 104 13.37 16.59 -2.41
CA LYS A 104 12.36 17.13 -3.33
C LYS A 104 10.93 16.94 -2.82
N MET A 105 10.63 15.77 -2.26
CA MET A 105 9.31 15.45 -1.73
C MET A 105 8.90 16.46 -0.66
N ASN A 106 9.79 16.72 0.29
CA ASN A 106 9.50 17.53 1.48
C ASN A 106 9.65 19.04 1.27
N ASN A 107 10.21 19.49 0.14
CA ASN A 107 10.51 20.92 -0.11
C ASN A 107 9.92 21.45 -1.43
N GLY A 108 8.78 20.92 -1.87
CA GLY A 108 8.01 21.56 -2.94
C GLY A 108 7.14 20.62 -3.78
N TRP A 109 7.34 19.30 -3.75
CA TRP A 109 6.49 18.42 -4.55
C TRP A 109 5.06 18.27 -4.00
N ASP A 110 4.81 18.66 -2.76
CA ASP A 110 3.44 18.79 -2.24
C ASP A 110 2.61 19.90 -2.91
N GLU A 111 3.19 20.77 -3.74
CA GLU A 111 2.41 21.66 -4.61
C GLU A 111 1.50 20.88 -5.58
N PHE A 112 1.83 19.61 -5.86
CA PHE A 112 1.04 18.70 -6.67
C PHE A 112 0.17 17.76 -5.83
N SER A 113 0.31 17.78 -4.50
CA SER A 113 -0.50 16.98 -3.60
C SER A 113 -1.89 17.58 -3.46
N ILE A 114 -2.93 16.75 -3.50
CA ILE A 114 -4.32 17.20 -3.44
C ILE A 114 -4.86 16.97 -2.02
N PRO A 115 -5.27 18.01 -1.28
CA PRO A 115 -5.84 17.83 0.06
C PRO A 115 -7.14 17.04 0.03
N LYS A 116 -7.26 16.05 0.92
CA LYS A 116 -8.41 15.14 0.99
C LYS A 116 -9.53 15.79 1.80
N GLU A 117 -10.75 15.71 1.28
CA GLU A 117 -11.92 16.37 1.90
C GLU A 117 -12.21 15.85 3.32
N VAL A 118 -12.08 14.54 3.53
CA VAL A 118 -12.23 13.93 4.87
C VAL A 118 -11.24 14.51 5.88
N ALA A 119 -10.03 14.86 5.45
CA ALA A 119 -9.03 15.46 6.33
C ALA A 119 -9.37 16.91 6.67
N ARG A 120 -9.91 17.69 5.72
CA ARG A 120 -10.43 19.04 6.01
C ARG A 120 -11.49 18.96 7.11
N GLN A 121 -12.47 18.06 6.96
CA GLN A 121 -13.54 17.88 7.93
C GLN A 121 -13.03 17.44 9.31
N LEU A 122 -12.07 16.52 9.36
CA LEU A 122 -11.48 16.05 10.62
C LEU A 122 -10.65 17.12 11.31
N ILE A 123 -9.81 17.85 10.56
CA ILE A 123 -9.00 18.96 11.08
C ILE A 123 -9.91 20.06 11.60
N ASP A 124 -10.92 20.47 10.83
CA ASP A 124 -11.88 21.50 11.24
C ASP A 124 -12.65 21.08 12.50
N MET A 125 -13.06 19.81 12.58
CA MET A 125 -13.70 19.25 13.78
C MET A 125 -12.80 19.32 15.01
N HIS A 126 -11.52 18.96 14.88
CA HIS A 126 -10.56 19.00 15.98
C HIS A 126 -10.15 20.43 16.38
N VAL A 127 -10.20 21.40 15.46
CA VAL A 127 -9.91 22.82 15.76
C VAL A 127 -11.08 23.50 16.47
N ARG A 128 -12.33 23.15 16.14
CA ARG A 128 -13.53 23.73 16.76
C ARG A 128 -13.78 23.27 18.20
N ARG A 129 -13.23 22.12 18.59
CA ARG A 129 -13.49 21.43 19.87
C ARG A 129 -12.49 21.82 20.95
#